data_AF-A0A699IJP9-F1
#
_entry.id   AF-A0A699IJP9-F1
#
_cell.length_a   1.000
_cell.length_b   1.000
_cell.length_c   1.000
_cell.angle_alpha   90.00
_cell.angle_beta   90.00
_cell.angle_gamma   90.00
#
_symmetry.space_group_name_H-M   'P 1'
#
loop_
_entity.id
_entity.type
_entity.pdbx_description
1 polymer ?
#
loop_
_entity_poly.entity_id
_entity_poly.type
_entity_poly.pdbx_seq_one_letter_code
_entity_poly.pdbx_strand_id
1 'polypeptide(L)'
;LILRSLTVLEGLALYADPNFKVLAASYPYFAKRLLTDPNPYLRDALIELLFKDGKFRWNRLENLLVQGKQDRDFSANEALQPVLKLLLGPEGEELRTLVIKEAIRVTEAITIGTMVDTYNSIPAPLKTFIPNGNGIGTPLTDAEMESMMELRQQVSRIWGLLRSSDNIDLTILQPIVQVLQEPEARNLGGRVFGGITQRLAARMLQQVLRSPTTVRAPTV
;
A
#
# COMPACT_ATOMS: atom_id res chain seq x y z
N LEU A 1 -24.60 -30.74 23.21
CA LEU A 1 -24.24 -29.84 24.33
C LEU A 1 -23.68 -28.50 23.82
N ILE A 2 -22.65 -28.48 22.97
CA ILE A 2 -22.02 -27.24 22.43
C ILE A 2 -23.01 -26.32 21.68
N LEU A 3 -23.85 -26.87 20.80
CA LEU A 3 -24.86 -26.08 20.08
C LEU A 3 -25.91 -25.42 21.00
N ARG A 4 -26.23 -26.05 22.14
CA ARG A 4 -27.20 -25.52 23.11
C ARG A 4 -26.60 -24.42 23.98
N SER A 5 -25.31 -24.49 24.30
CA SER A 5 -24.63 -23.41 25.01
C SER A 5 -24.35 -22.21 24.11
N LEU A 6 -24.05 -22.44 22.81
CA LEU A 6 -23.85 -21.37 21.83
C LEU A 6 -25.12 -20.53 21.64
N THR A 7 -26.27 -21.17 21.45
CA THR A 7 -27.56 -20.45 21.25
C THR A 7 -28.00 -19.68 22.49
N VAL A 8 -27.68 -20.15 23.69
CA VAL A 8 -27.95 -19.42 24.94
C VAL A 8 -27.06 -18.18 25.06
N LEU A 9 -25.78 -18.29 24.74
CA LEU A 9 -24.85 -17.16 24.71
C LEU A 9 -25.25 -16.10 23.67
N GLU A 10 -25.67 -16.54 22.48
CA GLU A 10 -26.17 -15.64 21.44
C GLU A 10 -27.48 -14.96 21.85
N GLY A 11 -28.40 -15.70 22.49
CA GLY A 11 -29.64 -15.14 23.04
C GLY A 11 -29.40 -14.11 24.15
N LEU A 12 -28.41 -14.33 25.01
CA LEU A 12 -28.00 -13.35 26.03
C LEU A 12 -27.35 -12.11 25.42
N ALA A 13 -26.52 -12.28 24.38
CA ALA A 13 -25.90 -11.16 23.69
C ALA A 13 -26.93 -10.29 22.95
N LEU A 14 -27.92 -10.91 22.29
CA LEU A 14 -29.04 -10.21 21.66
C LEU A 14 -29.99 -9.53 22.65
N TYR A 15 -30.13 -10.10 23.86
CA TYR A 15 -30.89 -9.47 24.93
C TYR A 15 -30.22 -8.18 25.44
N ALA A 16 -28.88 -8.16 25.51
CA ALA A 16 -28.11 -6.99 25.91
C ALA A 16 -27.99 -5.93 24.80
N ASP A 17 -27.80 -6.36 23.55
CA ASP A 17 -27.80 -5.51 22.36
C ASP A 17 -28.68 -6.15 21.26
N PRO A 18 -29.89 -5.62 21.02
CA PRO A 18 -30.80 -6.14 20.00
C PRO A 18 -30.24 -6.11 18.56
N ASN A 19 -29.20 -5.31 18.30
CA ASN A 19 -28.53 -5.23 17.00
C ASN A 19 -27.23 -6.05 16.95
N PHE A 20 -26.95 -6.87 17.97
CA PHE A 20 -25.72 -7.64 18.08
C PHE A 20 -25.54 -8.57 16.88
N LYS A 21 -24.39 -8.45 16.20
CA LYS A 21 -23.98 -9.34 15.11
C LYS A 21 -22.72 -10.07 15.54
N VAL A 22 -22.86 -11.35 15.93
CA VAL A 22 -21.75 -12.22 16.39
C VAL A 22 -20.53 -12.14 15.46
N LEU A 23 -20.77 -12.17 14.15
CA LEU A 23 -19.72 -12.06 13.15
C LEU A 23 -19.00 -10.71 13.25
N ALA A 24 -19.74 -9.59 13.33
CA ALA A 24 -19.18 -8.24 13.45
C ALA A 24 -18.33 -8.06 14.71
N ALA A 25 -18.78 -8.61 15.85
CA ALA A 25 -18.04 -8.59 17.11
C ALA A 25 -16.72 -9.38 17.03
N SER A 26 -16.64 -10.35 16.13
CA SER A 26 -15.46 -11.22 15.97
C SER A 26 -14.44 -10.67 14.95
N TYR A 27 -14.81 -9.67 14.13
CA TYR A 27 -13.95 -9.11 13.09
C TYR A 27 -12.60 -8.58 13.62
N PRO A 28 -12.56 -7.79 14.72
CA PRO A 28 -11.29 -7.32 15.29
C PRO A 28 -10.32 -8.44 15.63
N TYR A 29 -10.83 -9.50 16.26
CA TYR A 29 -10.04 -10.68 16.61
C TYR A 29 -9.47 -11.39 15.38
N PHE A 30 -10.29 -11.63 14.36
CA PHE A 30 -9.82 -12.26 13.11
C PHE A 30 -8.83 -11.38 12.36
N ALA A 31 -9.05 -10.06 12.31
CA ALA A 31 -8.15 -9.13 11.65
C ALA A 31 -6.77 -9.09 12.32
N LYS A 32 -6.75 -8.98 13.67
CA LYS A 32 -5.51 -9.10 14.45
C LYS A 32 -4.83 -10.43 14.17
N ARG A 33 -5.56 -11.54 14.31
CA ARG A 33 -5.00 -12.88 14.17
C ARG A 33 -4.41 -13.12 12.77
N LEU A 34 -5.08 -12.65 11.72
CA LEU A 34 -4.56 -12.76 10.34
C LEU A 34 -3.26 -11.98 10.15
N LEU A 35 -3.08 -10.85 10.86
CA LEU A 35 -1.88 -10.03 10.79
C LEU A 35 -0.72 -10.58 11.64
N THR A 36 -1.00 -11.14 12.82
CA THR A 36 0.05 -11.47 13.82
C THR A 36 0.40 -12.96 13.90
N ASP A 37 -0.48 -13.87 13.49
CA ASP A 37 -0.31 -15.31 13.70
C ASP A 37 0.77 -15.87 12.73
N PRO A 38 1.80 -16.57 13.24
CA PRO A 38 2.87 -17.13 12.41
C PRO A 38 2.45 -18.38 11.61
N ASN A 39 1.21 -18.87 11.77
CA ASN A 39 0.71 -20.04 11.07
C ASN A 39 0.82 -19.87 9.53
N PRO A 40 1.48 -20.80 8.81
CA PRO A 40 1.63 -20.73 7.36
C PRO A 40 0.31 -20.57 6.60
N TYR A 41 -0.75 -21.26 7.02
CA TYR A 41 -2.06 -21.17 6.37
C TYR A 41 -2.70 -19.77 6.49
N LEU A 42 -2.56 -19.12 7.67
CA LEU A 42 -3.07 -17.77 7.86
C LEU A 42 -2.22 -16.74 7.12
N ARG A 43 -0.92 -16.97 7.04
CA ARG A 43 0.00 -16.14 6.26
C ARG A 43 -0.34 -16.20 4.77
N ASP A 44 -0.59 -17.38 4.23
CA ASP A 44 -0.96 -17.56 2.82
C ASP A 44 -2.32 -16.90 2.54
N ALA A 45 -3.29 -17.08 3.44
CA ALA A 45 -4.57 -16.37 3.38
C ALA A 45 -4.43 -14.84 3.44
N LEU A 46 -3.51 -14.32 4.26
CA LEU A 46 -3.19 -12.89 4.31
C LEU A 46 -2.64 -12.41 2.97
N ILE A 47 -1.70 -13.15 2.38
CA ILE A 47 -1.09 -12.82 1.08
C ILE A 47 -2.17 -12.81 -0.02
N GLU A 48 -3.01 -13.84 -0.10
CA GLU A 48 -4.11 -13.90 -1.06
C GLU A 48 -5.15 -12.78 -0.86
N LEU A 49 -5.37 -12.36 0.38
CA LEU A 49 -6.26 -11.25 0.67
C LEU A 49 -5.66 -9.91 0.21
N LEU A 50 -4.36 -9.71 0.47
CA LEU A 50 -3.62 -8.48 0.20
C LEU A 50 -3.18 -8.34 -1.26
N PHE A 51 -2.94 -9.44 -1.95
CA PHE A 51 -2.53 -9.46 -3.34
C PHE A 51 -3.55 -10.18 -4.19
N LYS A 52 -3.98 -9.53 -5.26
CA LYS A 52 -4.83 -10.15 -6.28
C LYS A 52 -4.34 -9.74 -7.66
N ASP A 53 -4.19 -10.69 -8.57
CA ASP A 53 -3.74 -10.46 -9.95
C ASP A 53 -2.41 -9.66 -10.01
N GLY A 54 -1.50 -9.95 -9.07
CA GLY A 54 -0.22 -9.26 -8.93
C GLY A 54 -0.30 -7.77 -8.59
N LYS A 55 -1.41 -7.33 -7.97
CA LYS A 55 -1.65 -5.98 -7.46
C LYS A 55 -1.90 -6.01 -5.96
N PHE A 56 -1.28 -5.09 -5.23
CA PHE A 56 -1.55 -4.92 -3.81
C PHE A 56 -2.88 -4.19 -3.56
N ARG A 57 -3.64 -4.68 -2.59
CA ARG A 57 -4.96 -4.18 -2.22
C ARG A 57 -4.84 -3.38 -0.92
N TRP A 58 -4.35 -2.15 -1.05
CA TRP A 58 -4.18 -1.22 0.08
C TRP A 58 -5.44 -1.08 0.95
N ASN A 59 -6.62 -1.02 0.34
CA ASN A 59 -7.91 -0.99 1.06
C ASN A 59 -8.08 -2.19 2.02
N ARG A 60 -7.58 -3.38 1.65
CA ARG A 60 -7.66 -4.57 2.51
C ARG A 60 -6.70 -4.47 3.69
N LEU A 61 -5.47 -4.01 3.46
CA LEU A 61 -4.52 -3.77 4.55
C LEU A 61 -5.05 -2.71 5.51
N GLU A 62 -5.52 -1.57 4.99
CA GLU A 62 -6.09 -0.49 5.80
C GLU A 62 -7.25 -1.01 6.66
N ASN A 63 -8.20 -1.74 6.06
CA ASN A 63 -9.32 -2.32 6.79
C ASN A 63 -8.86 -3.30 7.88
N LEU A 64 -7.89 -4.17 7.59
CA LEU A 64 -7.34 -5.09 8.58
C LEU A 64 -6.70 -4.35 9.75
N LEU A 65 -5.94 -3.29 9.49
CA LEU A 65 -5.30 -2.49 10.53
C LEU A 65 -6.33 -1.72 11.37
N VAL A 66 -7.35 -1.13 10.73
CA VAL A 66 -8.44 -0.43 11.42
C VAL A 66 -9.23 -1.38 12.33
N GLN A 67 -9.53 -2.58 11.86
CA GLN A 67 -10.26 -3.58 12.65
C GLN A 67 -9.37 -4.21 13.72
N GLY A 68 -8.14 -4.58 13.37
CA GLY A 68 -7.17 -5.19 14.28
C GLY A 68 -6.85 -4.29 15.47
N LYS A 69 -6.67 -2.97 15.24
CA LYS A 69 -6.41 -1.99 16.29
C LYS A 69 -7.53 -1.86 17.34
N GLN A 70 -8.75 -2.31 17.04
CA GLN A 70 -9.84 -2.31 18.02
C GLN A 70 -9.62 -3.37 19.12
N ASP A 71 -8.79 -4.38 18.87
CA ASP A 71 -8.35 -5.35 19.87
C ASP A 71 -7.27 -4.71 20.76
N ARG A 72 -7.45 -4.79 22.10
CA ARG A 72 -6.59 -4.09 23.08
C ARG A 72 -5.13 -4.58 23.05
N ASP A 73 -4.91 -5.80 22.58
CA ASP A 73 -3.62 -6.46 22.55
C ASP A 73 -3.02 -6.41 21.12
N PHE A 74 -3.47 -5.49 20.27
CA PHE A 74 -2.93 -5.32 18.92
C PHE A 74 -1.61 -4.54 18.95
N SER A 75 -0.58 -5.11 18.32
CA SER A 75 0.73 -4.48 18.12
C SER A 75 1.07 -4.47 16.63
N ALA A 76 1.28 -3.29 16.05
CA ALA A 76 1.70 -3.21 14.65
C ALA A 76 3.06 -3.85 14.39
N ASN A 77 3.96 -3.88 15.39
CA ASN A 77 5.22 -4.61 15.27
C ASN A 77 4.97 -6.10 15.06
N GLU A 78 4.13 -6.70 15.90
CA GLU A 78 3.81 -8.12 15.80
C GLU A 78 3.07 -8.43 14.50
N ALA A 79 2.24 -7.50 14.02
CA ALA A 79 1.51 -7.62 12.76
C ALA A 79 2.42 -7.66 11.52
N LEU A 80 3.61 -7.06 11.59
CA LEU A 80 4.53 -6.98 10.45
C LEU A 80 5.55 -8.12 10.45
N GLN A 81 5.87 -8.70 11.61
CA GLN A 81 6.91 -9.72 11.76
C GLN A 81 6.72 -10.95 10.86
N PRO A 82 5.53 -11.60 10.77
CA PRO A 82 5.34 -12.77 9.91
C PRO A 82 5.59 -12.47 8.43
N VAL A 83 5.11 -11.32 7.96
CA VAL A 83 5.26 -10.88 6.57
C VAL A 83 6.71 -10.54 6.26
N LEU A 84 7.39 -9.82 7.17
CA LEU A 84 8.81 -9.48 7.02
C LEU A 84 9.69 -10.74 7.01
N LYS A 85 9.42 -11.68 7.91
CA LYS A 85 10.13 -12.96 7.96
C LYS A 85 9.96 -13.75 6.67
N LEU A 86 8.75 -13.77 6.09
CA LEU A 86 8.54 -14.42 4.79
C LEU A 86 9.26 -13.68 3.67
N LEU A 87 9.12 -12.36 3.59
CA LEU A 87 9.73 -11.52 2.56
C LEU A 87 11.26 -11.68 2.51
N LEU A 88 11.88 -11.73 3.69
CA LEU A 88 13.33 -11.88 3.85
C LEU A 88 13.78 -13.35 3.80
N GLY A 89 12.85 -14.28 3.99
CA GLY A 89 13.11 -15.71 3.93
C GLY A 89 13.41 -16.23 2.52
N PRO A 90 13.93 -17.46 2.39
CA PRO A 90 14.20 -18.08 1.10
C PRO A 90 12.92 -18.33 0.29
N GLU A 91 11.80 -18.65 0.95
CA GLU A 91 10.51 -18.95 0.33
C GLU A 91 9.76 -17.71 -0.20
N GLY A 92 10.23 -16.49 0.14
CA GLY A 92 9.53 -15.24 -0.16
C GLY A 92 9.79 -14.65 -1.55
N GLU A 93 10.33 -15.41 -2.51
CA GLU A 93 10.78 -14.85 -3.79
C GLU A 93 9.65 -14.19 -4.60
N GLU A 94 8.49 -14.85 -4.68
CA GLU A 94 7.30 -14.31 -5.34
C GLU A 94 6.79 -13.05 -4.63
N LEU A 95 6.70 -13.10 -3.29
CA LEU A 95 6.28 -11.96 -2.48
C LEU A 95 7.23 -10.77 -2.65
N ARG A 96 8.56 -11.01 -2.71
CA ARG A 96 9.56 -9.95 -2.98
C ARG A 96 9.29 -9.26 -4.31
N THR A 97 9.00 -10.01 -5.36
CA THR A 97 8.70 -9.45 -6.69
C THR A 97 7.46 -8.55 -6.64
N LEU A 98 6.41 -8.99 -5.96
CA LEU A 98 5.17 -8.22 -5.80
C LEU A 98 5.38 -6.95 -4.96
N VAL A 99 6.11 -7.07 -3.85
CA VAL A 99 6.42 -5.95 -2.96
C VAL A 99 7.31 -4.92 -3.66
N ILE A 100 8.31 -5.35 -4.43
CA ILE A 100 9.16 -4.45 -5.23
C ILE A 100 8.31 -3.66 -6.22
N LYS A 101 7.42 -4.33 -6.96
CA LYS A 101 6.53 -3.68 -7.93
C LYS A 101 5.64 -2.63 -7.26
N GLU A 102 5.10 -2.94 -6.08
CA GLU A 102 4.27 -1.99 -5.33
C GLU A 102 5.10 -0.86 -4.72
N ALA A 103 6.30 -1.14 -4.21
CA ALA A 103 7.22 -0.13 -3.67
C ALA A 103 7.61 0.91 -4.74
N ILE A 104 7.85 0.48 -5.98
CA ILE A 104 8.06 1.38 -7.13
C ILE A 104 6.83 2.29 -7.30
N ARG A 105 5.62 1.73 -7.28
CA ARG A 105 4.37 2.49 -7.43
C ARG A 105 4.16 3.51 -6.30
N VAL A 106 4.44 3.13 -5.06
CA VAL A 106 4.36 4.04 -3.90
C VAL A 106 5.40 5.15 -4.01
N THR A 107 6.62 4.82 -4.42
CA THR A 107 7.70 5.81 -4.61
C THR A 107 7.32 6.82 -5.68
N GLU A 108 6.78 6.35 -6.81
CA GLU A 108 6.22 7.22 -7.86
C GLU A 108 5.12 8.13 -7.30
N ALA A 109 4.14 7.58 -6.57
CA ALA A 109 3.03 8.34 -5.99
C ALA A 109 3.49 9.44 -5.02
N ILE A 110 4.46 9.14 -4.15
CA ILE A 110 5.06 10.13 -3.24
C ILE A 110 5.80 11.21 -4.02
N THR A 111 6.61 10.80 -5.01
CA THR A 111 7.44 11.70 -5.82
C THR A 111 6.56 12.66 -6.62
N ILE A 112 5.54 12.14 -7.32
CA ILE A 112 4.56 12.93 -8.07
C ILE A 112 3.78 13.84 -7.12
N GLY A 113 3.25 13.31 -6.02
CA GLY A 113 2.51 14.11 -5.05
C GLY A 113 3.32 15.26 -4.46
N THR A 114 4.62 15.05 -4.23
CA THR A 114 5.52 16.11 -3.75
C THR A 114 5.75 17.18 -4.82
N MET A 115 5.88 16.78 -6.09
CA MET A 115 5.97 17.75 -7.20
C MET A 115 4.68 18.57 -7.32
N VAL A 116 3.52 17.93 -7.22
CA VAL A 116 2.20 18.59 -7.24
C VAL A 116 2.10 19.61 -6.11
N ASP A 117 2.42 19.21 -4.88
CA ASP A 117 2.35 20.10 -3.72
C ASP A 117 3.33 21.28 -3.86
N THR A 118 4.55 21.01 -4.34
CA THR A 118 5.56 22.03 -4.59
C THR A 118 5.07 23.03 -5.62
N TYR A 119 4.55 22.55 -6.76
CA TYR A 119 3.99 23.41 -7.80
C TYR A 119 2.80 24.25 -7.30
N ASN A 120 1.94 23.66 -6.49
CA ASN A 120 0.79 24.36 -5.91
C ASN A 120 1.20 25.41 -4.87
N SER A 121 2.31 25.19 -4.16
CA SER A 121 2.85 26.10 -3.13
C SER A 121 3.61 27.31 -3.71
N ILE A 122 3.97 27.29 -5.00
CA ILE A 122 4.64 28.41 -5.66
C ILE A 122 3.65 29.59 -5.80
N PRO A 123 4.00 30.82 -5.35
CA PRO A 123 3.15 31.99 -5.55
C PRO A 123 2.84 32.25 -7.02
N ALA A 124 1.61 32.69 -7.34
CA ALA A 124 1.16 33.00 -8.69
C ALA A 124 2.15 33.83 -9.56
N PRO A 125 2.79 34.91 -9.06
CA PRO A 125 3.75 35.68 -9.88
C PRO A 125 5.02 34.91 -10.23
N LEU A 126 5.34 33.83 -9.50
CA LEU A 126 6.51 33.00 -9.78
C LEU A 126 6.17 31.82 -10.70
N LYS A 127 4.90 31.39 -10.79
CA LYS A 127 4.47 30.31 -11.68
C LYS A 127 4.71 30.62 -13.17
N THR A 128 4.67 31.90 -13.55
CA THR A 128 4.90 32.35 -14.93
C THR A 128 6.32 32.13 -15.43
N PHE A 129 7.29 31.95 -14.53
CA PHE A 129 8.68 31.64 -14.88
C PHE A 129 8.94 30.15 -15.09
N ILE A 130 7.95 29.30 -14.83
CA ILE A 130 8.04 27.85 -15.08
C ILE A 130 7.49 27.61 -16.48
N PRO A 131 8.28 27.02 -17.40
CA PRO A 131 7.84 26.79 -18.77
C PRO A 131 6.53 25.97 -18.79
N ASN A 132 5.51 26.58 -19.37
CA ASN A 132 4.12 26.13 -19.31
C ASN A 132 3.91 24.91 -20.23
N GLY A 133 4.24 23.73 -19.72
CA GLY A 133 3.89 22.42 -20.29
C GLY A 133 3.19 21.59 -19.21
N ASN A 134 1.86 21.63 -19.18
CA ASN A 134 1.01 20.84 -18.28
C ASN A 134 1.48 20.83 -16.79
N GLY A 135 1.81 22.01 -16.24
CA GLY A 135 1.96 22.29 -14.80
C GLY A 135 3.08 21.60 -14.02
N ILE A 136 3.51 20.38 -14.36
CA ILE A 136 4.43 19.57 -13.53
C ILE A 136 5.54 18.93 -14.39
N GLY A 137 5.49 19.08 -15.72
CA GLY A 137 6.46 18.44 -16.62
C GLY A 137 6.42 16.91 -16.60
N THR A 138 5.39 16.32 -15.96
CA THR A 138 5.16 14.87 -15.93
C THR A 138 4.17 14.49 -17.03
N PRO A 139 4.44 13.43 -17.82
CA PRO A 139 3.58 12.96 -18.91
C PRO A 139 2.31 12.19 -18.45
N LEU A 140 1.84 12.45 -17.22
CA LEU A 140 0.73 11.73 -16.61
C LEU A 140 -0.60 12.33 -17.05
N THR A 141 -1.60 11.48 -17.26
CA THR A 141 -2.99 11.91 -17.40
C THR A 141 -3.57 12.38 -16.06
N ASP A 142 -4.62 13.19 -16.08
CA ASP A 142 -5.28 13.66 -14.86
C ASP A 142 -5.78 12.50 -13.99
N ALA A 143 -6.34 11.45 -14.60
CA ALA A 143 -6.80 10.25 -13.90
C ALA A 143 -5.66 9.44 -13.26
N GLU A 144 -4.50 9.34 -13.93
CA GLU A 144 -3.32 8.70 -13.34
C GLU A 144 -2.78 9.50 -12.16
N MET A 145 -2.73 10.84 -12.29
CA MET A 145 -2.31 11.73 -11.22
C MET A 145 -3.23 11.61 -10.00
N GLU A 146 -4.54 11.62 -10.20
CA GLU A 146 -5.53 11.39 -9.14
C GLU A 146 -5.30 10.05 -8.44
N SER A 147 -5.13 8.96 -9.19
CA SER A 147 -4.87 7.63 -8.62
C SER A 147 -3.57 7.57 -7.81
N MET A 148 -2.54 8.32 -8.21
CA MET A 148 -1.27 8.41 -7.49
C MET A 148 -1.43 9.22 -6.21
N MET A 149 -2.23 10.29 -6.24
CA MET A 149 -2.57 11.09 -5.05
C MET A 149 -3.38 10.27 -4.04
N GLU A 150 -4.39 9.51 -4.50
CA GLU A 150 -5.17 8.60 -3.65
C GLU A 150 -4.27 7.55 -3.01
N LEU A 151 -3.39 6.92 -3.79
CA LEU A 151 -2.43 5.95 -3.28
C LEU A 151 -1.51 6.57 -2.21
N ARG A 152 -0.96 7.75 -2.47
CA ARG A 152 -0.14 8.48 -1.50
C ARG A 152 -0.90 8.74 -0.20
N GLN A 153 -2.13 9.23 -0.29
CA GLN A 153 -2.97 9.49 0.89
C GLN A 153 -3.26 8.20 1.66
N GLN A 154 -3.57 7.11 0.94
CA GLN A 154 -3.85 5.83 1.55
C GLN A 154 -2.62 5.26 2.27
N VAL A 155 -1.44 5.31 1.65
CA VAL A 155 -0.17 4.92 2.29
C VAL A 155 0.08 5.77 3.54
N SER A 156 -0.20 7.07 3.49
CA SER A 156 -0.07 7.96 4.65
C SER A 156 -1.02 7.60 5.79
N ARG A 157 -2.28 7.22 5.50
CA ARG A 157 -3.24 6.75 6.51
C ARG A 157 -2.78 5.45 7.16
N ILE A 158 -2.34 4.48 6.35
CA ILE A 158 -1.79 3.21 6.85
C ILE A 158 -0.56 3.45 7.71
N TRP A 159 0.35 4.32 7.28
CA TRP A 159 1.50 4.74 8.07
C TRP A 159 1.09 5.36 9.41
N GLY A 160 0.04 6.18 9.40
CA GLY A 160 -0.56 6.73 10.61
C GLY A 160 -1.12 5.65 11.54
N LEU A 161 -1.87 4.67 11.00
CA LEU A 161 -2.40 3.54 11.77
C LEU A 161 -1.28 2.73 12.42
N LEU A 162 -0.27 2.39 11.65
CA LEU A 162 0.93 1.68 12.08
C LEU A 162 1.64 2.45 13.21
N ARG A 163 1.95 3.74 13.02
CA ARG A 163 2.64 4.57 14.02
C ARG A 163 1.81 4.82 15.29
N SER A 164 0.49 4.85 15.17
CA SER A 164 -0.43 5.14 16.27
C SER A 164 -0.71 3.97 17.20
N SER A 165 -0.24 2.76 16.89
CA SER A 165 -0.02 1.75 17.93
C SER A 165 1.34 2.07 18.53
N ASP A 166 1.39 2.40 19.82
CA ASP A 166 2.49 3.06 20.56
C ASP A 166 3.89 2.40 20.49
N ASN A 167 4.11 1.40 19.64
CA ASN A 167 5.24 0.50 19.71
C ASN A 167 6.03 0.32 18.42
N ILE A 168 5.79 1.03 17.29
CA ILE A 168 6.64 0.79 16.10
C ILE A 168 8.08 1.17 16.39
N ASP A 169 8.91 0.14 16.55
CA ASP A 169 10.33 0.29 16.74
C ASP A 169 10.98 0.30 15.36
N LEU A 170 11.80 1.33 15.10
CA LEU A 170 12.59 1.44 13.87
C LEU A 170 13.53 0.24 13.69
N THR A 171 13.81 -0.52 14.77
CA THR A 171 14.55 -1.78 14.71
C THR A 171 13.89 -2.84 13.83
N ILE A 172 12.57 -2.79 13.61
CA ILE A 172 11.87 -3.75 12.75
C ILE A 172 12.36 -3.68 11.29
N LEU A 173 12.91 -2.53 10.88
CA LEU A 173 13.47 -2.33 9.55
C LEU A 173 14.96 -2.69 9.47
N GLN A 174 15.63 -2.95 10.60
CA GLN A 174 17.06 -3.31 10.60
C GLN A 174 17.38 -4.51 9.69
N PRO A 175 16.60 -5.60 9.68
CA PRO A 175 16.87 -6.71 8.77
C PRO A 175 16.83 -6.28 7.30
N ILE A 176 15.94 -5.34 6.94
CA ILE A 176 15.85 -4.79 5.59
C ILE A 176 17.09 -3.95 5.27
N VAL A 177 17.53 -3.11 6.22
CA VAL A 177 18.74 -2.28 6.06
C VAL A 177 19.98 -3.16 5.93
N GLN A 178 20.09 -4.22 6.73
CA GLN A 178 21.20 -5.19 6.67
C GLN A 178 21.22 -5.91 5.33
N VAL A 179 20.07 -6.42 4.88
CA VAL A 179 19.95 -7.02 3.55
C VAL A 179 20.40 -6.01 2.50
N LEU A 180 19.91 -4.76 2.51
CA LEU A 180 20.34 -3.72 1.55
C LEU A 180 21.85 -3.41 1.56
N GLN A 181 22.57 -3.68 2.65
CA GLN A 181 24.02 -3.52 2.74
C GLN A 181 24.79 -4.71 2.15
N GLU A 182 24.14 -5.86 1.97
CA GLU A 182 24.78 -7.02 1.36
C GLU A 182 25.08 -6.80 -0.13
N PRO A 183 26.22 -7.32 -0.63
CA PRO A 183 26.58 -7.20 -2.05
C PRO A 183 25.56 -7.86 -2.98
N GLU A 184 24.80 -8.86 -2.50
CA GLU A 184 23.71 -9.50 -3.25
C GLU A 184 22.47 -8.62 -3.36
N ALA A 185 22.16 -7.81 -2.34
CA ALA A 185 21.02 -6.90 -2.37
C ALA A 185 21.22 -5.67 -3.25
N ARG A 186 22.44 -5.40 -3.70
CA ARG A 186 22.66 -4.49 -4.86
C ARG A 186 21.84 -4.93 -6.07
N ASN A 187 21.55 -6.21 -6.24
CA ASN A 187 20.68 -6.70 -7.31
C ASN A 187 19.20 -6.36 -7.06
N LEU A 188 18.73 -6.42 -5.80
CA LEU A 188 17.37 -6.01 -5.43
C LEU A 188 17.20 -4.48 -5.55
N GLY A 189 18.12 -3.70 -5.01
CA GLY A 189 18.16 -2.24 -5.16
C GLY A 189 18.27 -1.80 -6.62
N GLY A 190 19.11 -2.50 -7.39
CA GLY A 190 19.24 -2.30 -8.84
C GLY A 190 17.94 -2.60 -9.61
N ARG A 191 17.16 -3.61 -9.22
CA ARG A 191 15.85 -3.90 -9.82
C ARG A 191 14.81 -2.83 -9.48
N VAL A 192 14.78 -2.32 -8.25
CA VAL A 192 13.89 -1.22 -7.84
C VAL A 192 14.24 0.03 -8.62
N PHE A 193 15.50 0.45 -8.59
CA PHE A 193 15.97 1.65 -9.29
C PHE A 193 15.83 1.53 -10.81
N GLY A 194 16.15 0.35 -11.36
CA GLY A 194 15.97 0.03 -12.76
C GLY A 194 14.50 0.07 -13.18
N GLY A 195 13.58 -0.47 -12.38
CA GLY A 195 12.15 -0.41 -12.64
C GLY A 195 11.58 1.01 -12.60
N ILE A 196 12.01 1.84 -11.63
CA ILE A 196 11.66 3.27 -11.56
C ILE A 196 12.17 3.98 -12.83
N THR A 197 13.45 3.82 -13.15
CA THR A 197 14.08 4.46 -14.31
C THR A 197 13.43 4.03 -15.61
N GLN A 198 13.13 2.73 -15.77
CA GLN A 198 12.48 2.18 -16.95
C GLN A 198 11.07 2.72 -17.13
N ARG A 199 10.27 2.80 -16.05
CA ARG A 199 8.92 3.38 -16.13
C ARG A 199 8.94 4.87 -16.45
N LEU A 200 9.85 5.63 -15.84
CA LEU A 200 10.02 7.05 -16.15
C LEU A 200 10.48 7.25 -17.60
N ALA A 201 11.47 6.47 -18.06
CA ALA A 201 11.94 6.52 -19.45
C ALA A 201 10.83 6.14 -20.45
N ALA A 202 10.08 5.06 -20.18
CA ALA A 202 8.95 4.65 -21.01
C ALA A 202 7.89 5.75 -21.13
N ARG A 203 7.58 6.43 -20.02
CA ARG A 203 6.65 7.56 -20.00
C ARG A 203 7.16 8.77 -20.79
N MET A 204 8.45 9.10 -20.67
CA MET A 204 9.06 10.20 -21.44
C MET A 204 9.07 9.90 -22.95
N LEU A 205 9.40 8.67 -23.33
CA LEU A 205 9.34 8.22 -24.73
C LEU A 205 7.90 8.30 -25.27
N GLN A 206 6.91 7.90 -24.47
CA GLN A 206 5.50 7.99 -24.85
C GLN A 206 5.05 9.44 -25.08
N GLN A 207 5.59 10.41 -24.35
CA GLN A 207 5.31 11.83 -24.54
C GLN A 207 5.89 12.36 -25.85
N VAL A 208 7.15 12.03 -26.15
CA VAL A 208 7.82 12.46 -27.40
C VAL A 208 7.13 11.86 -28.62
N LEU A 209 6.67 10.61 -28.52
CA LEU A 209 5.99 9.91 -29.61
C LEU A 209 4.52 10.35 -29.80
N ARG A 210 3.87 10.92 -28.77
CA ARG A 210 2.54 11.56 -28.89
C ARG A 210 2.68 12.98 -29.46
N SER A 211 3.14 13.10 -30.70
CA SER A 211 2.90 14.31 -31.51
C SER A 211 1.42 14.33 -31.94
N PRO A 212 0.76 15.50 -32.05
CA PRO A 212 -0.67 15.55 -32.32
C PRO A 212 -0.96 14.94 -33.70
N THR A 213 -1.81 13.91 -33.74
CA THR A 213 -2.44 13.44 -34.97
C THR A 213 -3.22 14.62 -35.55
N THR A 214 -2.73 15.16 -36.65
CA THR A 214 -3.38 16.20 -37.45
C THR A 214 -4.84 15.80 -37.71
N VAL A 215 -5.78 16.51 -37.10
CA VAL A 215 -7.20 16.44 -37.44
C VAL A 215 -7.31 16.87 -38.90
N ARG A 216 -7.54 15.92 -39.79
CA ARG A 216 -7.81 16.18 -41.21
C ARG A 216 -9.17 16.87 -41.29
N ALA A 217 -9.18 18.16 -41.62
CA ALA A 217 -10.39 18.94 -41.84
C ALA A 217 -11.25 18.29 -42.95
N PRO A 218 -12.60 18.35 -42.85
CA PRO A 218 -13.45 17.90 -43.92
C PRO A 218 -13.42 18.95 -45.04
N THR A 219 -12.96 18.54 -46.22
CA THR A 219 -13.19 19.30 -47.45
C THR A 219 -14.64 19.12 -47.88
N VAL A 220 -15.28 20.28 -48.09
CA VAL A 220 -16.56 20.61 -48.74
C VAL A 220 -17.20 19.49 -49.56
#